data_AF-T1B7S8-F1
#
_entry.id   AF-T1B7S8-F1
#
_cell.length_a   1.000
_cell.length_b   1.000
_cell.length_c   1.000
_cell.angle_alpha   90.00
_cell.angle_beta   90.00
_cell.angle_gamma   90.00
#
_symmetry.space_group_name_H-M   'P 1'
#
loop_
_entity.id
_entity.type
_entity.pdbx_description
1 polymer ?
#
loop_
_entity_poly.entity_id
_entity_poly.type
_entity_poly.pdbx_seq_one_letter_code
_entity_poly.pdbx_strand_id
1 'polypeptide(L)'
;MAWFPSHQRLPKLGDPVRRVSECERWWGEWAGRCVASGPWRDAVVRSLLTLKALTYQPTGGIVAAPTTSLPEAPGGTRNWDYRYCWLRDAAFTLEALLRGGYQDEAVAWRDWLLRGVGGDAAELQIAYGPAGERRLDEWEVGWLSGYEGASPVRVGNDATGQFQLDVYGEVMAALYEARRHGLAESEPS
;
A
#
# COMPACT_ATOMS: atom_id res chain seq x y z
N MET A 1 -7.15 17.57 -13.54
CA MET A 1 -6.73 16.44 -14.40
C MET A 1 -7.28 15.17 -13.75
N ALA A 2 -7.98 14.30 -14.49
CA ALA A 2 -8.48 13.03 -13.96
C ALA A 2 -7.78 11.89 -14.72
N TRP A 3 -7.22 10.93 -14.00
CA TRP A 3 -6.70 9.71 -14.59
C TRP A 3 -7.85 8.75 -14.88
N PHE A 4 -7.84 8.12 -16.05
CA PHE A 4 -8.77 7.06 -16.44
C PHE A 4 -8.06 6.20 -17.49
N PRO A 5 -8.41 4.91 -17.64
CA PRO A 5 -7.82 4.07 -18.67
C PRO A 5 -8.07 4.66 -20.05
N SER A 6 -7.03 4.71 -20.90
CA SER A 6 -7.09 5.35 -22.23
C SER A 6 -8.14 4.74 -23.16
N HIS A 7 -8.52 3.48 -22.94
CA HIS A 7 -9.54 2.77 -23.70
C HIS A 7 -10.98 3.01 -23.20
N GLN A 8 -11.15 3.76 -22.11
CA GLN A 8 -12.47 4.12 -21.56
C GLN A 8 -12.85 5.54 -21.99
N ARG A 9 -14.17 5.80 -22.05
CA ARG A 9 -14.66 7.15 -22.33
C ARG A 9 -14.23 8.12 -21.23
N LEU A 10 -13.80 9.31 -21.63
CA LEU A 10 -13.46 10.40 -20.72
C LEU A 10 -14.62 10.61 -19.72
N PRO A 11 -14.39 10.47 -18.41
CA PRO A 11 -15.43 10.72 -17.44
C PRO A 11 -15.83 12.20 -17.46
N LYS A 12 -17.13 12.48 -17.33
CA LYS A 12 -17.59 13.86 -17.12
C LYS A 12 -16.99 14.36 -15.81
N LEU A 13 -16.23 15.44 -15.89
CA LEU A 13 -15.72 16.12 -14.71
C LEU A 13 -16.91 16.75 -13.97
N GLY A 14 -17.17 16.27 -12.76
CA GLY A 14 -18.23 16.81 -11.90
C GLY A 14 -17.86 18.16 -11.27
N ASP A 15 -18.81 18.78 -10.56
CA ASP A 15 -18.60 20.01 -9.82
C ASP A 15 -17.45 19.85 -8.78
N PRO A 16 -16.37 20.64 -8.86
CA PRO A 16 -15.23 20.52 -7.98
C PRO A 16 -15.57 20.76 -6.50
N VAL A 17 -16.48 21.69 -6.18
CA VAL A 17 -16.88 21.97 -4.80
C VAL A 17 -17.58 20.76 -4.22
N ARG A 18 -18.53 20.20 -4.98
CA ARG A 18 -19.21 18.96 -4.62
C ARG A 18 -18.25 17.79 -4.41
N ARG A 19 -17.24 17.63 -5.27
CA ARG A 19 -16.25 16.54 -5.14
C ARG A 19 -15.38 16.66 -3.89
N VAL A 20 -14.99 17.87 -3.50
CA VAL A 20 -14.26 18.11 -2.25
C VAL A 20 -15.14 17.73 -1.06
N SER A 21 -16.39 18.21 -1.01
CA SER A 21 -17.32 17.87 0.08
C SER A 21 -17.65 16.37 0.15
N GLU A 22 -17.74 15.68 -0.99
CA GLU A 22 -17.88 14.21 -1.05
C GLU A 22 -16.64 13.50 -0.49
N CYS A 23 -15.44 13.98 -0.82
CA CYS A 23 -14.17 13.45 -0.32
C CYS A 23 -14.03 13.65 1.20
N GLU A 24 -14.29 14.86 1.69
CA GLU A 24 -14.24 15.19 3.12
C GLU A 24 -15.23 14.35 3.93
N ARG A 25 -16.46 14.21 3.43
CA ARG A 25 -17.47 13.36 4.08
C ARG A 25 -17.03 11.91 4.13
N TRP A 26 -16.55 11.35 3.02
CA TRP A 26 -16.09 9.96 2.98
C TRP A 26 -14.94 9.70 3.96
N TRP A 27 -13.93 10.58 3.99
CA TRP A 27 -12.81 10.45 4.92
C TRP A 27 -13.22 10.68 6.37
N GLY A 28 -14.16 11.60 6.63
CA GLY A 28 -14.72 11.86 7.95
C GLY A 28 -15.51 10.67 8.49
N GLU A 29 -16.37 10.07 7.65
CA GLU A 29 -17.11 8.85 7.96
C GLU A 29 -16.16 7.68 8.21
N TRP A 30 -15.16 7.49 7.32
CA TRP A 30 -14.15 6.45 7.47
C TRP A 30 -13.39 6.61 8.79
N ALA A 31 -12.84 7.80 9.07
CA ALA A 31 -12.10 8.09 10.29
C ALA A 31 -12.95 7.98 11.57
N GLY A 32 -14.26 8.26 11.47
CA GLY A 32 -15.21 8.15 12.55
C GLY A 32 -15.38 6.73 13.08
N ARG A 33 -15.06 5.70 12.29
CA ARG A 33 -15.10 4.29 12.69
C ARG A 33 -13.97 3.89 13.65
N CYS A 34 -12.92 4.72 13.78
CA CYS A 34 -11.76 4.40 14.59
C CYS A 34 -12.13 4.19 16.07
N VAL A 35 -11.74 3.03 16.62
CA VAL A 35 -12.00 2.67 18.02
C VAL A 35 -10.98 3.26 19.01
N ALA A 36 -9.96 3.97 18.52
CA ALA A 36 -8.94 4.59 19.36
C ALA A 36 -9.56 5.61 20.33
N SER A 37 -9.04 5.63 21.56
CA SER A 37 -9.52 6.49 22.65
C SER A 37 -8.34 7.11 23.42
N GLY A 38 -8.64 8.08 24.29
CA GLY A 38 -7.64 8.78 25.10
C GLY A 38 -6.97 9.97 24.40
N PRO A 39 -5.94 10.56 25.02
CA PRO A 39 -5.37 11.85 24.62
C PRO A 39 -4.66 11.84 23.26
N TRP A 40 -4.25 10.66 22.78
CA TRP A 40 -3.52 10.49 21.52
C TRP A 40 -4.42 10.11 20.34
N ARG A 41 -5.74 10.10 20.52
CA ARG A 41 -6.70 9.66 19.49
C ARG A 41 -6.47 10.37 18.16
N ASP A 42 -6.30 11.69 18.16
CA ASP A 42 -6.16 12.46 16.93
C ASP A 42 -4.87 12.13 16.17
N ALA A 43 -3.78 11.86 16.90
CA ALA A 43 -2.53 11.41 16.31
C ALA A 43 -2.68 10.00 15.70
N VAL A 44 -3.36 9.08 16.40
CA VAL A 44 -3.65 7.73 15.89
C VAL A 44 -4.51 7.81 14.62
N VAL A 45 -5.60 8.58 14.64
CA VAL A 45 -6.48 8.76 13.47
C VAL A 45 -5.70 9.35 12.29
N ARG A 46 -4.84 10.34 12.53
CA ARG A 46 -3.98 10.91 11.48
C ARG A 46 -3.06 9.85 10.86
N SER A 47 -2.42 9.02 11.67
CA SER A 47 -1.56 7.94 11.17
C SER A 47 -2.35 6.90 10.37
N LEU A 48 -3.53 6.50 10.84
CA LEU A 48 -4.40 5.55 10.14
C LEU A 48 -4.91 6.11 8.80
N LEU A 49 -5.23 7.41 8.73
CA LEU A 49 -5.56 8.10 7.48
C LEU A 49 -4.39 8.00 6.47
N THR A 50 -3.16 8.24 6.92
CA THR A 50 -1.97 8.11 6.07
C THR A 50 -1.82 6.68 5.57
N LEU A 51 -1.89 5.68 6.45
CA LEU A 51 -1.80 4.27 6.09
C LEU A 51 -2.91 3.85 5.12
N LYS A 52 -4.14 4.31 5.33
CA LYS A 52 -5.26 4.08 4.41
C LYS A 52 -5.01 4.69 3.03
N ALA A 53 -4.39 5.87 2.97
CA ALA A 53 -4.05 6.52 1.71
C ALA A 53 -2.97 5.77 0.91
N LEU A 54 -2.21 4.86 1.55
CA LEU A 54 -1.27 3.96 0.87
C LEU A 54 -1.94 2.72 0.26
N THR A 55 -3.24 2.52 0.50
CA THR A 55 -3.99 1.39 -0.08
C THR A 55 -4.44 1.74 -1.49
N TYR A 56 -3.99 0.96 -2.48
CA TYR A 56 -4.47 1.02 -3.85
C TYR A 56 -5.89 0.43 -3.93
N GLN A 57 -6.89 1.31 -3.83
CA GLN A 57 -8.30 0.95 -3.74
C GLN A 57 -8.77 -0.10 -4.76
N PRO A 58 -8.35 -0.09 -6.05
CA PRO A 58 -8.85 -1.06 -7.03
C PRO A 58 -8.53 -2.51 -6.70
N THR A 59 -7.43 -2.80 -6.00
CA THR A 59 -6.96 -4.16 -5.77
C THR A 59 -6.77 -4.52 -4.30
N GLY A 60 -6.58 -3.53 -3.42
CA GLY A 60 -6.25 -3.75 -2.00
C GLY A 60 -4.75 -3.81 -1.71
N GLY A 61 -3.88 -3.66 -2.71
CA GLY A 61 -2.43 -3.60 -2.50
C GLY A 61 -2.04 -2.37 -1.66
N ILE A 62 -1.16 -2.53 -0.68
CA ILE A 62 -0.70 -1.46 0.20
C ILE A 62 0.75 -1.14 -0.14
N VAL A 63 1.05 0.07 -0.62
CA VAL A 63 2.43 0.45 -0.98
C VAL A 63 3.21 0.92 0.24
N ALA A 64 4.53 0.75 0.24
CA ALA A 64 5.38 1.24 1.33
C ALA A 64 5.37 2.78 1.42
N ALA A 65 5.45 3.47 0.28
CA ALA A 65 5.26 4.93 0.20
C ALA A 65 4.83 5.37 -1.22
N PRO A 66 4.15 6.52 -1.38
CA PRO A 66 3.75 7.03 -2.68
C PRO A 66 4.91 7.84 -3.32
N THR A 67 6.15 7.39 -3.15
CA THR A 67 7.36 8.13 -3.51
C THR A 67 8.32 7.23 -4.26
N THR A 68 9.10 7.86 -5.14
CA THR A 68 10.19 7.21 -5.85
C THR A 68 11.39 8.13 -5.86
N SER A 69 12.59 7.57 -5.74
CA SER A 69 13.85 8.31 -5.86
C SER A 69 14.04 9.44 -4.86
N LEU A 70 13.37 9.37 -3.71
CA LEU A 70 13.66 10.26 -2.59
C LEU A 70 14.80 9.65 -1.76
N PRO A 71 15.85 10.42 -1.44
CA PRO A 71 17.00 9.88 -0.77
C PRO A 71 16.75 9.65 0.72
N GLU A 72 17.28 8.56 1.28
CA GLU A 72 17.27 8.32 2.74
C GLU A 72 18.00 9.44 3.53
N ALA A 73 18.94 10.13 2.88
CA ALA A 73 19.66 11.29 3.44
C ALA A 73 19.97 12.28 2.31
N PRO A 74 19.95 13.61 2.54
CA PRO A 74 20.23 14.61 1.51
C PRO A 74 21.52 14.34 0.73
N GLY A 75 21.44 14.36 -0.60
CA GLY A 75 22.56 14.04 -1.51
C GLY A 75 22.98 12.56 -1.55
N GLY A 76 22.24 11.66 -0.88
CA GLY A 76 22.52 10.23 -0.85
C GLY A 76 22.21 9.51 -2.18
N THR A 77 22.65 8.26 -2.24
CA THR A 77 22.43 7.36 -3.40
C THR A 77 21.34 6.32 -3.17
N ARG A 78 20.82 6.20 -1.93
CA ARG A 78 19.74 5.28 -1.56
C ARG A 78 18.39 5.90 -1.86
N ASN A 79 18.07 5.91 -3.15
CA ASN A 79 16.94 6.64 -3.73
C ASN A 79 16.00 5.62 -4.35
N TRP A 80 15.48 4.70 -3.54
CA TRP A 80 14.68 3.57 -4.03
C TRP A 80 13.27 4.01 -4.44
N ASP A 81 12.61 3.19 -5.24
CA ASP A 81 11.20 3.30 -5.52
C ASP A 81 10.40 2.54 -4.45
N TYR A 82 9.57 3.26 -3.70
CA TYR A 82 8.79 2.73 -2.59
C TYR A 82 7.31 2.51 -2.96
N ARG A 83 6.93 2.70 -4.23
CA ARG A 83 5.54 2.56 -4.73
C ARG A 83 5.08 1.10 -4.87
N TYR A 84 5.75 0.17 -4.19
CA TYR A 84 5.52 -1.26 -4.26
C TYR A 84 4.99 -1.81 -2.94
N CYS A 85 4.27 -2.92 -3.04
CA CYS A 85 3.67 -3.61 -1.92
C CYS A 85 4.66 -4.59 -1.30
N TRP A 86 5.45 -4.10 -0.35
CA TRP A 86 6.30 -4.92 0.50
C TRP A 86 5.44 -5.68 1.52
N LEU A 87 5.60 -7.00 1.57
CA LEU A 87 4.73 -7.84 2.41
C LEU A 87 4.86 -7.51 3.90
N ARG A 88 6.07 -7.16 4.36
CA ARG A 88 6.33 -6.71 5.74
C ARG A 88 5.59 -5.41 6.06
N ASP A 89 5.78 -4.38 5.25
CA ASP A 89 5.18 -3.05 5.45
C ASP A 89 3.64 -3.14 5.42
N ALA A 90 3.11 -3.96 4.51
CA ALA A 90 1.68 -4.22 4.44
C ALA A 90 1.17 -4.96 5.69
N ALA A 91 1.91 -5.95 6.22
CA ALA A 91 1.55 -6.64 7.46
C ALA A 91 1.47 -5.68 8.66
N PHE A 92 2.47 -4.82 8.86
CA PHE A 92 2.43 -3.81 9.93
C PHE A 92 1.32 -2.77 9.73
N THR A 93 1.05 -2.39 8.49
CA THR A 93 -0.06 -1.50 8.16
C THR A 93 -1.40 -2.12 8.53
N LEU A 94 -1.60 -3.40 8.19
CA LEU A 94 -2.81 -4.14 8.53
C LEU A 94 -2.98 -4.32 10.03
N GLU A 95 -1.91 -4.62 10.75
CA GLU A 95 -1.96 -4.72 12.21
C GLU A 95 -2.46 -3.40 12.83
N ALA A 96 -1.93 -2.26 12.37
CA ALA A 96 -2.38 -0.95 12.83
C ALA A 96 -3.86 -0.67 12.48
N LEU A 97 -4.29 -1.01 11.27
CA LEU A 97 -5.68 -0.85 10.83
C LEU A 97 -6.65 -1.73 11.62
N LEU A 98 -6.31 -3.01 11.83
CA LEU A 98 -7.12 -3.96 12.61
C LEU A 98 -7.27 -3.50 14.07
N ARG A 99 -6.18 -3.06 14.70
CA ARG A 99 -6.23 -2.45 16.05
C ARG A 99 -7.08 -1.18 16.08
N GLY A 100 -7.16 -0.46 14.96
CA GLY A 100 -8.02 0.71 14.76
C GLY A 100 -9.50 0.39 14.48
N GLY A 101 -9.86 -0.89 14.30
CA GLY A 101 -11.22 -1.34 13.99
C GLY A 101 -11.55 -1.47 12.49
N TYR A 102 -10.53 -1.43 11.62
CA TYR A 102 -10.68 -1.42 10.16
C TYR A 102 -10.46 -2.82 9.57
N GLN A 103 -11.53 -3.59 9.42
CA GLN A 103 -11.49 -4.97 8.92
C GLN A 103 -11.55 -5.07 7.38
N ASP A 104 -12.24 -4.13 6.72
CA ASP A 104 -12.44 -4.13 5.26
C ASP A 104 -11.09 -4.14 4.51
N GLU A 105 -10.13 -3.40 5.02
CA GLU A 105 -8.77 -3.29 4.49
C GLU A 105 -8.00 -4.61 4.56
N ALA A 106 -8.19 -5.39 5.63
CA ALA A 106 -7.56 -6.71 5.78
C ALA A 106 -8.18 -7.75 4.83
N VAL A 107 -9.48 -7.70 4.56
CA VAL A 107 -10.12 -8.51 3.50
C VAL A 107 -9.48 -8.19 2.15
N ALA A 108 -9.45 -6.89 1.80
CA ALA A 108 -8.97 -6.44 0.50
C ALA A 108 -7.50 -6.84 0.27
N TRP A 109 -6.65 -6.69 1.29
CA TRP A 109 -5.25 -7.11 1.20
C TRP A 109 -5.07 -8.63 1.12
N ARG A 110 -5.83 -9.41 1.89
CA ARG A 110 -5.79 -10.89 1.78
C ARG A 110 -6.12 -11.33 0.37
N ASP A 111 -7.21 -10.81 -0.19
CA ASP A 111 -7.64 -11.15 -1.54
C ASP A 111 -6.61 -10.70 -2.59
N TRP A 112 -5.94 -9.57 -2.36
CA TRP A 112 -4.80 -9.12 -3.15
C TRP A 112 -3.62 -10.09 -3.09
N LEU A 113 -3.23 -10.52 -1.89
CA LEU A 113 -2.11 -11.44 -1.67
C LEU A 113 -2.36 -12.77 -2.37
N LEU A 114 -3.56 -13.35 -2.23
CA LEU A 114 -3.91 -14.61 -2.87
C LEU A 114 -3.83 -14.52 -4.39
N ARG A 115 -4.21 -13.38 -4.99
CA ARG A 115 -4.04 -13.15 -6.44
C ARG A 115 -2.58 -13.00 -6.86
N GLY A 116 -1.74 -12.35 -6.05
CA GLY A 116 -0.33 -12.08 -6.37
C GLY A 116 0.60 -13.30 -6.20
N VAL A 117 0.33 -14.15 -5.20
CA VAL A 117 1.15 -15.33 -4.89
C VAL A 117 0.88 -16.49 -5.86
N GLY A 118 -0.25 -16.49 -6.56
CA GLY A 118 -0.53 -17.50 -7.59
C GLY A 118 -0.78 -18.92 -7.05
N GLY A 119 -0.90 -19.08 -5.73
CA GLY A 119 -1.28 -20.34 -5.06
C GLY A 119 -0.12 -21.20 -4.54
N ASP A 120 1.14 -20.86 -4.82
CA ASP A 120 2.30 -21.56 -4.25
C ASP A 120 3.07 -20.67 -3.27
N ALA A 121 3.12 -21.09 -2.01
CA ALA A 121 3.88 -20.40 -0.97
C ALA A 121 5.38 -20.35 -1.27
N ALA A 122 5.93 -21.33 -1.99
CA ALA A 122 7.34 -21.33 -2.38
C ALA A 122 7.68 -20.21 -3.38
N GLU A 123 6.68 -19.65 -4.07
CA GLU A 123 6.82 -18.56 -5.03
C GLU A 123 6.58 -17.17 -4.41
N LEU A 124 6.52 -17.08 -3.08
CA LEU A 124 6.32 -15.82 -2.36
C LEU A 124 7.53 -14.89 -2.56
N GLN A 125 7.31 -13.76 -3.24
CA GLN A 125 8.25 -12.64 -3.32
C GLN A 125 8.09 -11.70 -2.14
N ILE A 126 9.13 -10.91 -1.86
CA ILE A 126 9.13 -9.94 -0.76
C ILE A 126 8.32 -8.67 -1.07
N ALA A 127 8.15 -8.36 -2.36
CA ALA A 127 7.46 -7.18 -2.85
C ALA A 127 6.77 -7.45 -4.20
N TYR A 128 5.66 -6.75 -4.42
CA TYR A 128 4.85 -6.84 -5.64
C TYR A 128 4.40 -5.45 -6.10
N GLY A 129 3.93 -5.34 -7.33
CA GLY A 129 3.23 -4.17 -7.82
C GLY A 129 1.87 -3.97 -7.14
N PRO A 130 1.28 -2.76 -7.17
CA PRO A 130 -0.01 -2.50 -6.55
C PRO A 130 -1.14 -3.42 -7.03
N ALA A 131 -1.07 -3.97 -8.25
CA ALA A 131 -2.05 -4.95 -8.74
C ALA A 131 -1.58 -6.41 -8.63
N GLY A 132 -0.46 -6.67 -7.94
CA GLY A 132 0.12 -8.00 -7.75
C GLY A 132 1.18 -8.34 -8.80
N GLU A 133 1.68 -7.37 -9.56
CA GLU A 133 2.72 -7.58 -10.55
C GLU A 133 4.01 -8.12 -9.91
N ARG A 134 4.59 -9.18 -10.49
CA ARG A 134 5.79 -9.85 -9.95
C ARG A 134 7.11 -9.32 -10.49
N ARG A 135 7.06 -8.54 -11.58
CA ARG A 135 8.24 -7.96 -12.24
C ARG A 135 8.31 -6.48 -11.90
N LEU A 136 9.32 -6.12 -11.12
CA LEU A 136 9.57 -4.74 -10.68
C LEU A 136 10.90 -4.23 -11.22
N ASP A 137 11.17 -4.50 -12.51
CA ASP A 137 12.45 -4.22 -13.16
C ASP A 137 12.95 -2.80 -12.85
N GLU A 138 14.15 -2.72 -12.26
CA GLU A 138 14.78 -1.46 -11.89
C GLU A 138 15.54 -0.85 -13.07
N TRP A 139 15.37 0.46 -13.26
CA TRP A 139 16.15 1.23 -14.23
C TRP A 139 16.38 2.67 -13.75
N GLU A 140 17.45 3.28 -14.25
CA GLU A 140 17.85 4.63 -13.87
C GLU A 140 17.41 5.68 -14.90
N VAL A 141 16.87 6.79 -14.41
CA VAL A 141 16.40 7.94 -15.20
C VAL A 141 17.52 8.96 -15.32
N GLY A 142 18.51 8.70 -16.18
CA GLY A 142 19.74 9.49 -16.27
C GLY A 142 19.59 10.96 -16.69
N TRP A 143 18.41 11.37 -17.18
CA TRP A 143 18.14 12.76 -17.58
C TRP A 143 17.50 13.61 -16.47
N LEU A 144 17.19 13.03 -15.31
CA LEU A 144 16.66 13.77 -14.16
C LEU A 144 17.79 14.00 -13.14
N SER A 145 17.88 15.23 -12.63
CA SER A 145 18.87 15.60 -11.60
C SER A 145 18.59 15.00 -10.22
N GLY A 146 17.38 14.45 -10.03
CA GLY A 146 16.88 13.95 -8.75
C GLY A 146 16.61 15.03 -7.71
N TYR A 147 16.01 14.61 -6.59
CA TYR A 147 15.60 15.51 -5.51
C TYR A 147 16.84 16.08 -4.81
N GLU A 148 16.95 17.42 -4.74
CA GLU A 148 18.10 18.12 -4.15
C GLU A 148 19.47 17.64 -4.69
N GLY A 149 19.51 17.19 -5.95
CA GLY A 149 20.74 16.68 -6.59
C GLY A 149 21.10 15.23 -6.21
N ALA A 150 20.25 14.53 -5.47
CA ALA A 150 20.43 13.12 -5.15
C ALA A 150 20.28 12.26 -6.41
N SER A 151 21.29 11.43 -6.67
CA SER A 151 21.38 10.58 -7.87
C SER A 151 21.84 9.18 -7.47
N PRO A 152 21.40 8.12 -8.17
CA PRO A 152 20.54 8.14 -9.35
C PRO A 152 19.05 8.27 -9.00
N VAL A 153 18.26 8.67 -10.01
CA VAL A 153 16.80 8.54 -10.00
C VAL A 153 16.47 7.15 -10.51
N ARG A 154 15.79 6.33 -9.70
CA ARG A 154 15.40 4.96 -10.01
C ARG A 154 13.89 4.84 -10.20
N VAL A 155 13.48 3.95 -11.09
CA VAL A 155 12.11 3.46 -11.21
C VAL A 155 12.18 1.95 -11.21
N GLY A 156 11.31 1.28 -10.45
CA GLY A 156 11.49 -0.15 -10.19
C GLY A 156 12.22 -0.42 -8.89
N ASN A 157 12.31 -1.69 -8.53
CA ASN A 157 12.99 -2.13 -7.34
C ASN A 157 13.51 -3.56 -7.54
N ASP A 158 14.83 -3.70 -7.67
CA ASP A 158 15.48 -4.99 -7.95
C ASP A 158 15.53 -5.91 -6.72
N ALA A 159 14.98 -5.47 -5.58
CA ALA A 159 14.93 -6.30 -4.38
C ALA A 159 14.00 -7.51 -4.51
N THR A 160 13.13 -7.59 -5.53
CA THR A 160 12.22 -8.73 -5.74
C THR A 160 12.92 -10.08 -5.85
N GLY A 161 14.19 -10.11 -6.28
CA GLY A 161 15.00 -11.33 -6.34
C GLY A 161 15.64 -11.73 -5.00
N GLN A 162 15.54 -10.89 -3.96
CA GLN A 162 16.14 -11.19 -2.66
C GLN A 162 15.28 -12.17 -1.89
N PHE A 163 15.92 -13.18 -1.30
CA PHE A 163 15.26 -14.13 -0.42
C PHE A 163 15.29 -13.63 1.03
N GLN A 164 14.11 -13.35 1.59
CA GLN A 164 13.96 -12.97 3.00
C GLN A 164 13.01 -13.97 3.70
N LEU A 165 13.55 -14.73 4.65
CA LEU A 165 12.81 -15.81 5.35
C LEU A 165 11.68 -15.30 6.24
N ASP A 166 11.79 -14.06 6.72
CA ASP A 166 10.81 -13.48 7.63
C ASP A 166 9.49 -13.12 6.95
N VAL A 167 9.47 -12.98 5.62
CA VAL A 167 8.25 -12.71 4.85
C VAL A 167 7.15 -13.75 5.11
N TYR A 168 7.51 -15.03 5.26
CA TYR A 168 6.54 -16.06 5.65
C TYR A 168 5.94 -15.79 7.02
N GLY A 169 6.76 -15.38 7.98
CA GLY A 169 6.34 -15.02 9.32
C GLY A 169 5.40 -13.81 9.31
N GLU A 170 5.74 -12.76 8.56
CA GLU A 170 4.94 -11.54 8.44
C GLU A 170 3.57 -11.81 7.81
N VAL A 171 3.52 -12.61 6.74
CA VAL A 171 2.26 -13.02 6.12
C VAL A 171 1.41 -13.84 7.08
N MET A 172 2.00 -14.83 7.76
CA MET A 172 1.28 -15.64 8.73
C MET A 172 0.77 -14.80 9.91
N ALA A 173 1.56 -13.84 10.39
CA ALA A 173 1.17 -12.91 11.45
C ALA A 173 -0.01 -12.03 11.01
N ALA A 174 0.04 -11.45 9.80
CA ALA A 174 -1.06 -10.65 9.26
C ALA A 174 -2.36 -11.45 9.13
N LEU A 175 -2.29 -12.67 8.59
CA LEU A 175 -3.45 -13.56 8.46
C LEU A 175 -3.99 -14.03 9.83
N TYR A 176 -3.10 -14.28 10.78
CA TYR A 176 -3.47 -14.65 12.15
C TYR A 176 -4.20 -13.50 12.86
N GLU A 177 -3.67 -12.28 12.80
CA GLU A 177 -4.33 -11.11 13.39
C GLU A 177 -5.66 -10.81 12.70
N ALA A 178 -5.72 -10.93 11.37
CA ALA A 178 -6.98 -10.86 10.64
C ALA A 178 -8.03 -11.85 11.20
N ARG A 179 -7.64 -13.11 11.41
CA ARG A 179 -8.52 -14.14 11.99
C ARG A 179 -8.96 -13.79 13.42
N ARG A 180 -8.07 -13.30 14.27
CA ARG A 180 -8.39 -12.87 15.64
C ARG A 180 -9.41 -11.74 15.67
N HIS A 181 -9.39 -10.90 14.64
CA HIS A 181 -10.35 -9.83 14.42
C HIS A 181 -11.61 -10.30 13.69
N GLY A 182 -11.85 -11.60 13.53
CA GLY A 182 -13.12 -12.15 13.05
C GLY A 182 -13.23 -12.34 11.53
N LEU A 183 -12.13 -12.26 10.80
CA LEU A 183 -12.12 -12.58 9.37
C LEU A 183 -12.29 -14.10 9.17
N ALA A 184 -13.36 -14.47 8.48
CA ALA A 184 -13.66 -15.85 8.14
C ALA A 184 -12.61 -16.40 7.15
N GLU A 185 -12.29 -17.69 7.30
CA GLU A 185 -11.56 -18.44 6.29
C GLU A 185 -12.40 -18.45 5.00
N SER A 186 -11.80 -18.05 3.88
CA SER A 186 -12.38 -18.29 2.57
C SER A 186 -12.26 -19.78 2.27
N GLU A 187 -13.34 -20.44 1.86
CA GLU A 187 -13.25 -21.82 1.38
C GLU A 187 -12.29 -21.89 0.18
N PRO A 188 -11.38 -22.87 0.14
CA PRO A 188 -10.53 -23.07 -1.03
C PRO A 188 -11.43 -23.35 -2.24
N SER A 189 -11.27 -22.53 -3.28
CA SER A 189 -11.94 -22.70 -4.58
C SER A 189 -11.37 -23.88 -5.34
#